data_AF-A0A8T3QCN0-F1
#
_entry.id   AF-A0A8T3QCN0-F1
#
_cell.length_a   1.000
_cell.length_b   1.000
_cell.length_c   1.000
_cell.angle_alpha   90.00
_cell.angle_beta   90.00
_cell.angle_gamma   90.00
#
_symmetry.space_group_name_H-M   'P 1'
#
loop_
_entity.id
_entity.type
_entity.pdbx_description
1 polymer ?
#
loop_
_entity_poly.entity_id
_entity_poly.type
_entity_poly.pdbx_seq_one_letter_code
_entity_poly.pdbx_strand_id
1 'polypeptide(L)'
;MNIVEKPIYNGLSEIEAAKKLKEYGYNELPSTVRQRTILTIGLEAIREPMILLLLIAGVIYLILGDPKEAIVLLIFVLVIITILIFQQRKTERVLEALRDLTSPRALVIRDGKYKRIAGREVVIDDIIILKEGDRIAADAVLLTCHDLRVNESLLTGEAISVGMVRSI
;
A
#
# COMPACT_ATOMS: atom_id res chain seq x y z
N MET A 1 12.00 -11.73 -37.00
CA MET A 1 12.23 -13.13 -36.55
C MET A 1 12.45 -13.06 -35.03
N ASN A 2 11.40 -13.10 -34.22
CA ASN A 2 11.54 -13.02 -32.76
C ASN A 2 12.01 -14.39 -32.25
N ILE A 3 13.31 -14.51 -32.04
CA ILE A 3 13.89 -15.64 -31.33
C ILE A 3 13.41 -15.50 -29.89
N VAL A 4 12.35 -16.24 -29.53
CA VAL A 4 11.98 -16.40 -28.12
C VAL A 4 13.07 -17.29 -27.54
N GLU A 5 14.13 -16.67 -27.05
CA GLU A 5 15.18 -17.37 -26.30
C GLU A 5 14.52 -18.17 -25.20
N LYS A 6 14.64 -19.49 -25.27
CA LYS A 6 14.14 -20.37 -24.24
C LYS A 6 14.89 -20.01 -22.95
N PRO A 7 14.18 -19.71 -21.85
CA PRO A 7 14.86 -19.37 -20.61
C PRO A 7 15.74 -20.55 -20.17
N ILE A 8 16.93 -20.22 -19.67
CA ILE A 8 17.91 -21.21 -19.17
C ILE A 8 17.35 -21.96 -17.95
N TYR A 9 16.44 -21.33 -17.22
CA TYR A 9 15.71 -21.90 -16.10
C TYR A 9 14.26 -22.18 -16.48
N ASN A 10 13.68 -23.25 -15.94
CA ASN A 10 12.25 -23.54 -16.14
C ASN A 10 11.32 -22.71 -15.24
N GLY A 11 11.86 -22.11 -14.17
CA GLY A 11 11.05 -21.39 -13.18
C GLY A 11 10.05 -22.29 -12.46
N LEU A 12 9.09 -21.67 -11.77
CA LEU A 12 7.99 -22.39 -11.09
C LEU A 12 6.89 -22.78 -12.09
N SER A 13 6.16 -23.85 -11.80
CA SER A 13 4.90 -24.10 -12.52
C SER A 13 3.79 -23.15 -12.06
N GLU A 14 2.80 -22.87 -12.91
CA GLU A 14 1.63 -22.08 -12.51
C GLU A 14 0.87 -22.69 -11.33
N ILE A 15 0.85 -24.03 -11.25
CA ILE A 15 0.18 -24.76 -10.17
C ILE A 15 0.91 -24.55 -8.84
N GLU A 16 2.25 -24.66 -8.85
CA GLU A 16 3.05 -24.42 -7.65
C GLU A 16 2.99 -22.95 -7.21
N ALA A 17 3.06 -22.02 -8.16
CA ALA A 17 2.92 -20.60 -7.87
C ALA A 17 1.56 -20.28 -7.25
N ALA A 18 0.47 -20.82 -7.82
CA ALA A 18 -0.88 -20.65 -7.27
C ALA A 18 -1.04 -21.31 -5.89
N LYS A 19 -0.39 -22.46 -5.65
CA LYS A 19 -0.39 -23.10 -4.34
C LYS A 19 0.34 -22.23 -3.30
N LYS A 20 1.53 -21.72 -3.63
CA LYS A 20 2.27 -20.82 -2.74
C LYS A 20 1.53 -19.52 -2.49
N LEU A 21 0.88 -18.95 -3.50
CA LEU A 21 0.07 -17.74 -3.33
C LEU A 21 -1.09 -17.97 -2.34
N LYS A 22 -1.69 -19.16 -2.34
CA LYS A 22 -2.72 -19.53 -1.36
C LYS A 22 -2.17 -19.79 0.04
N GLU A 23 -0.95 -20.31 0.14
CA GLU A 23 -0.30 -20.67 1.42
C GLU A 23 0.31 -19.45 2.12
N TYR A 24 1.02 -18.60 1.38
CA TYR A 24 1.76 -17.45 1.90
C TYR A 24 1.04 -16.11 1.70
N GLY A 25 0.00 -16.07 0.86
CA GLY A 25 -0.70 -14.84 0.50
C GLY A 25 0.00 -14.02 -0.58
N TYR A 26 -0.54 -12.85 -0.88
CA TYR A 26 0.03 -11.91 -1.85
C TYR A 26 1.29 -11.23 -1.29
N ASN A 27 2.25 -10.92 -2.19
CA ASN A 27 3.41 -10.09 -1.91
C ASN A 27 3.00 -8.62 -1.81
N GLU A 28 2.25 -8.30 -0.77
CA GLU A 28 1.85 -6.95 -0.41
C GLU A 28 2.20 -6.71 1.04
N LEU A 29 2.76 -5.53 1.32
CA LEU A 29 2.85 -5.07 2.70
C LEU A 29 1.43 -4.95 3.25
N PRO A 30 1.17 -5.41 4.50
CA PRO A 30 -0.14 -5.27 5.11
C PRO A 30 -0.54 -3.81 5.00
N SER A 31 -1.70 -3.54 4.40
CA SER A 31 -2.26 -2.21 4.34
C SER A 31 -2.44 -1.72 5.78
N THR A 32 -1.53 -0.88 6.24
CA THR A 32 -1.65 -0.15 7.52
C THR A 32 -2.84 0.80 7.51
N VAL A 33 -3.52 0.94 6.38
CA VAL A 33 -4.91 1.39 6.30
C VAL A 33 -5.82 0.29 6.87
N ARG A 34 -5.71 0.07 8.19
CA ARG A 34 -6.80 -0.50 8.97
C ARG A 34 -8.00 0.37 8.64
N GLN A 35 -8.98 -0.15 7.91
CA GLN A 35 -10.18 0.61 7.56
C GLN A 35 -10.70 1.22 8.86
N ARG A 36 -10.52 2.53 9.02
CA ARG A 36 -10.84 3.17 10.29
C ARG A 36 -12.32 2.98 10.48
N THR A 37 -12.70 2.22 11.50
CA THR A 37 -14.10 1.99 11.81
C THR A 37 -14.75 3.35 12.10
N ILE A 38 -16.02 3.53 11.74
CA ILE A 38 -16.75 4.79 11.95
C ILE A 38 -16.59 5.29 13.40
N LEU A 39 -16.57 4.36 14.36
CA LEU A 39 -16.35 4.63 15.78
C LEU A 39 -14.97 5.22 16.08
N THR A 40 -13.90 4.68 15.48
CA THR A 40 -12.54 5.22 15.64
C THR A 40 -12.44 6.63 15.06
N ILE A 41 -13.05 6.90 13.90
CA ILE A 41 -13.05 8.23 13.30
C ILE A 41 -13.83 9.22 14.18
N GLY A 42 -14.99 8.80 14.71
CA GLY A 42 -15.78 9.62 15.62
C GLY A 42 -15.04 9.95 16.93
N LEU A 43 -14.33 8.98 17.52
CA LEU A 43 -13.52 9.22 18.73
C LEU A 43 -12.36 10.19 18.47
N GLU A 44 -11.75 10.11 17.29
CA GLU A 44 -10.65 10.98 16.89
C GLU A 44 -11.15 12.40 16.60
N ALA A 45 -12.32 12.56 15.96
CA ALA A 45 -12.96 13.84 15.75
C ALA A 45 -13.27 14.56 17.09
N ILE A 46 -13.72 13.84 18.12
CA ILE A 46 -13.96 14.41 19.45
C ILE A 46 -12.66 14.91 20.10
N ARG A 47 -11.51 14.33 19.76
CA ARG A 47 -10.19 14.78 20.24
C ARG A 47 -9.66 16.01 19.50
N GLU A 48 -10.29 16.44 18.42
CA GLU A 48 -9.89 17.66 17.74
C GLU A 48 -10.12 18.88 18.65
N PRO A 49 -9.11 19.77 18.82
CA PRO A 49 -9.20 20.90 19.74
C PRO A 49 -10.43 21.79 19.50
N MET A 50 -10.82 21.96 18.24
CA MET A 50 -12.00 22.73 17.88
C MET A 50 -13.30 22.07 18.34
N ILE A 51 -13.49 20.76 18.11
CA ILE A 51 -14.71 20.05 18.54
C ILE A 51 -14.80 20.02 20.06
N LEU A 52 -13.67 19.79 20.74
CA LEU A 52 -13.62 19.79 22.19
C LEU A 52 -13.99 21.16 22.78
N LEU A 53 -13.54 22.25 22.15
CA LEU A 53 -13.94 23.62 22.52
C LEU A 53 -15.45 23.83 22.37
N LEU A 54 -16.04 23.39 21.26
CA LEU A 54 -17.48 23.49 21.04
C LEU A 54 -18.26 22.66 22.06
N LEU A 55 -17.83 21.44 22.38
CA LEU A 55 -18.48 20.61 23.40
C LEU A 55 -18.43 21.28 24.79
N ILE A 56 -17.29 21.85 25.17
CA ILE A 56 -17.16 22.63 26.41
C ILE A 56 -18.10 23.84 26.40
N ALA A 57 -18.17 24.59 25.30
CA ALA A 57 -19.09 25.71 25.15
C ALA A 57 -20.55 25.26 25.32
N GLY A 58 -20.95 24.13 24.72
CA GLY A 58 -22.28 23.54 24.89
C GLY A 58 -22.60 23.20 26.35
N VAL A 59 -21.64 22.66 27.10
CA VAL A 59 -21.79 22.39 28.54
C VAL A 59 -21.95 23.70 29.33
N ILE A 60 -21.20 24.75 29.00
CA ILE A 60 -21.33 26.07 29.64
C ILE A 60 -22.74 26.63 29.41
N TYR A 61 -23.28 26.54 28.19
CA TYR A 61 -24.65 27.00 27.89
C TYR A 61 -25.73 26.25 28.68
N LEU A 62 -25.56 24.94 28.89
CA LEU A 62 -26.47 24.16 29.75
C LEU A 62 -26.42 24.63 31.20
N ILE A 63 -25.24 24.95 31.72
CA ILE A 63 -25.06 25.47 33.08
C ILE A 63 -25.68 26.87 33.22
N LEU A 64 -25.58 27.71 32.18
CA LEU A 64 -26.21 29.03 32.14
C LEU A 64 -27.76 28.97 32.08
N GLY A 65 -28.34 27.79 31.88
CA GLY A 65 -29.78 27.61 31.82
C GLY A 65 -30.41 27.97 30.47
N ASP A 66 -29.60 28.04 29.41
CA ASP A 66 -30.10 28.20 28.03
C ASP A 66 -29.99 26.88 27.25
N PRO A 67 -30.95 25.95 27.43
CA PRO A 67 -30.93 24.67 26.74
C PRO A 67 -31.15 24.83 25.23
N LYS A 68 -31.75 25.95 24.78
CA LYS A 68 -32.03 26.16 23.35
C LYS A 68 -30.73 26.41 22.61
N GLU A 69 -29.89 27.32 23.11
CA GLU A 69 -28.58 27.58 22.51
C GLU A 69 -27.66 26.36 22.57
N ALA A 70 -27.66 25.64 23.70
CA ALA A 70 -26.89 24.40 23.84
C ALA A 70 -27.31 23.33 22.81
N ILE A 71 -28.62 23.12 22.60
CA ILE A 71 -29.13 22.13 21.63
C ILE A 71 -28.75 22.52 20.20
N VAL A 72 -28.90 23.79 19.83
CA VAL A 72 -28.50 24.28 18.50
C VAL A 72 -27.02 24.02 18.25
N LEU A 73 -26.16 24.34 19.23
CA LEU A 73 -24.73 24.11 19.14
C LEU A 73 -24.39 22.61 18.99
N LEU A 74 -25.03 21.73 19.78
CA LEU A 74 -24.81 20.29 19.70
C LEU A 74 -25.23 19.70 18.34
N ILE A 75 -26.30 20.20 17.73
CA ILE A 75 -26.71 19.82 16.38
C ILE A 75 -25.62 20.20 15.36
N PHE A 76 -25.07 21.42 15.46
CA PHE A 76 -23.97 21.84 14.57
C PHE A 76 -22.74 20.95 14.72
N VAL A 77 -22.34 20.62 15.96
CA VAL A 77 -21.23 19.69 16.21
C VAL A 77 -21.49 18.33 15.57
N LEU A 78 -22.70 17.78 15.71
CA LEU A 78 -23.08 16.50 15.10
C LEU A 78 -22.97 16.53 13.57
N VAL A 79 -23.43 17.62 12.93
CA VAL A 79 -23.32 17.82 11.48
C VAL A 79 -21.85 17.88 11.04
N ILE A 80 -21.01 18.61 11.78
CA ILE A 80 -19.57 18.73 11.50
C ILE A 80 -18.89 17.35 11.59
N ILE A 81 -19.12 16.60 12.68
CA ILE A 81 -18.56 15.25 12.85
C ILE A 81 -19.00 14.33 11.70
N THR A 82 -20.28 14.40 11.31
CA THR A 82 -20.81 13.60 10.20
C THR A 82 -20.08 13.93 8.90
N ILE A 83 -19.92 15.21 8.59
CA ILE A 83 -19.17 15.66 7.41
C ILE A 83 -17.72 15.16 7.45
N LEU A 84 -17.04 15.26 8.59
CA LEU A 84 -15.66 14.77 8.76
C LEU A 84 -15.55 13.27 8.47
N ILE A 85 -16.47 12.46 9.01
CA ILE A 85 -16.51 11.01 8.74
C ILE A 85 -16.71 10.72 7.25
N PHE A 86 -17.59 11.47 6.57
CA PHE A 86 -17.81 11.31 5.14
C PHE A 86 -16.61 11.74 4.29
N GLN A 87 -15.92 12.82 4.66
CA GLN A 87 -14.72 13.29 3.96
C GLN A 87 -13.56 12.30 4.08
N GLN A 88 -13.36 11.72 5.28
CA GLN A 88 -12.29 10.74 5.52
C GLN A 88 -12.37 9.56 4.54
N ARG A 89 -13.58 9.05 4.29
CA ARG A 89 -13.82 7.94 3.35
C ARG A 89 -13.46 8.25 1.90
N LYS A 90 -13.51 9.52 1.48
CA LYS A 90 -13.16 9.92 0.12
C LYS A 90 -11.65 9.93 -0.07
N THR A 91 -10.91 10.42 0.92
CA THR A 91 -9.44 10.50 0.88
C THR A 91 -8.79 9.12 0.87
N GLU A 92 -9.30 8.18 1.67
CA GLU A 92 -8.77 6.80 1.72
C GLU A 92 -8.90 6.09 0.36
N ARG A 93 -10.04 6.25 -0.34
CA ARG A 93 -10.24 5.63 -1.66
C ARG A 93 -9.31 6.18 -2.74
N VAL A 94 -8.99 7.47 -2.69
CA VAL A 94 -8.07 8.08 -3.67
C VAL A 94 -6.67 7.52 -3.50
N LEU A 95 -6.21 7.33 -2.26
CA LEU A 95 -4.91 6.73 -1.97
C LEU A 95 -4.86 5.25 -2.38
N GLU A 96 -5.93 4.50 -2.13
CA GLU A 96 -6.01 3.10 -2.54
C GLU A 96 -6.01 2.94 -4.07
N ALA A 97 -6.78 3.76 -4.78
CA ALA A 97 -6.80 3.75 -6.25
C ALA A 97 -5.44 4.15 -6.86
N LEU A 98 -4.73 5.10 -6.27
CA LEU A 98 -3.36 5.47 -6.71
C LEU A 98 -2.36 4.33 -6.45
N ARG A 99 -2.50 3.62 -5.33
CA ARG A 99 -1.67 2.45 -5.01
C ARG A 99 -1.89 1.30 -5.99
N ASP A 100 -3.14 1.02 -6.33
CA ASP A 100 -3.49 -0.05 -7.27
C ASP A 100 -3.02 0.26 -8.71
N LEU A 101 -3.09 1.52 -9.13
CA LEU A 101 -2.64 1.95 -10.46
C LEU A 101 -1.12 1.92 -10.64
N THR A 102 -0.35 1.96 -9.55
CA THR A 102 1.12 2.04 -9.58
C THR A 102 1.81 0.73 -9.23
N SER A 103 1.06 -0.36 -9.01
CA SER A 103 1.65 -1.66 -8.66
C SER A 103 2.58 -2.13 -9.78
N PRO A 104 3.91 -2.20 -9.53
CA PRO A 104 4.87 -2.54 -10.57
C PRO A 104 4.63 -3.96 -11.08
N ARG A 105 4.71 -4.15 -12.40
CA ARG A 105 4.58 -5.47 -13.01
C ARG A 105 5.94 -6.16 -13.06
N ALA A 106 6.01 -7.37 -12.52
CA ALA A 106 7.21 -8.19 -12.57
C ALA A 106 7.21 -9.05 -13.86
N LEU A 107 8.39 -9.21 -14.46
CA LEU A 107 8.62 -10.23 -15.49
C LEU A 107 9.21 -11.46 -14.80
N VAL A 108 8.52 -12.58 -14.86
CA VAL A 108 8.95 -13.85 -14.23
C VAL A 108 9.08 -14.96 -15.26
N ILE A 109 9.80 -16.01 -14.90
CA ILE A 109 9.77 -17.28 -15.64
C ILE A 109 8.84 -18.25 -14.91
N ARG A 110 7.76 -18.67 -15.58
CA ARG A 110 6.87 -19.74 -15.11
C ARG A 110 6.55 -20.69 -16.26
N ASP A 111 6.46 -21.99 -15.99
CA ASP A 111 6.30 -23.05 -16.99
C ASP A 111 7.30 -22.93 -18.17
N GLY A 112 8.53 -22.53 -17.88
CA GLY A 112 9.60 -22.33 -18.87
C GLY A 112 9.33 -21.19 -19.86
N LYS A 113 8.45 -20.24 -19.52
CA LYS A 113 8.08 -19.09 -20.37
C LYS A 113 8.18 -17.78 -19.60
N TYR A 114 8.57 -16.73 -20.30
CA TYR A 114 8.50 -15.37 -19.77
C TYR A 114 7.05 -14.91 -19.64
N LYS A 115 6.66 -14.44 -18.45
CA LYS A 115 5.30 -13.97 -18.15
C LYS A 115 5.35 -12.68 -17.36
N ARG A 116 4.58 -11.66 -17.76
CA ARG A 116 4.39 -10.44 -16.98
C ARG A 116 3.20 -10.58 -16.04
N ILE A 117 3.46 -10.66 -14.75
CA ILE A 117 2.46 -10.75 -13.67
C ILE A 117 2.41 -9.45 -12.87
N ALA A 118 1.39 -9.29 -12.03
CA ALA A 118 1.37 -8.19 -11.07
C ALA A 118 2.45 -8.43 -9.99
N GLY A 119 3.15 -7.39 -9.52
CA GLY A 119 4.21 -7.53 -8.51
C GLY A 119 3.73 -8.19 -7.21
N ARG A 120 2.45 -7.98 -6.86
CA ARG A 120 1.79 -8.65 -5.73
C ARG A 120 1.62 -10.17 -5.87
N GLU A 121 1.66 -10.69 -7.09
CA GLU A 121 1.50 -12.12 -7.39
C GLU A 121 2.84 -12.86 -7.46
N VAL A 122 3.94 -12.15 -7.25
CA VAL A 122 5.27 -12.75 -7.10
C VAL A 122 5.28 -13.55 -5.81
N VAL A 123 5.75 -14.79 -5.89
CA VAL A 123 5.83 -15.71 -4.74
C VAL A 123 7.27 -16.13 -4.48
N ILE A 124 7.49 -16.75 -3.32
CA ILE A 124 8.78 -17.33 -2.95
C ILE A 124 9.22 -18.35 -4.01
N ASP A 125 10.49 -18.27 -4.40
CA ASP A 125 11.16 -19.03 -5.46
C ASP A 125 10.76 -18.69 -6.90
N ASP A 126 10.01 -17.60 -7.14
CA ASP A 126 9.88 -17.08 -8.50
C ASP A 126 11.24 -16.59 -9.03
N ILE A 127 11.52 -16.89 -10.30
CA ILE A 127 12.67 -16.34 -11.01
C ILE A 127 12.24 -15.05 -11.70
N ILE A 128 12.72 -13.92 -11.19
CA ILE A 128 12.42 -12.59 -11.71
C ILE A 128 13.49 -12.18 -12.73
N ILE A 129 13.05 -11.68 -13.87
CA ILE A 129 13.91 -11.07 -14.90
C ILE A 129 13.83 -9.57 -14.73
N LEU A 130 14.98 -8.94 -14.53
CA LEU A 130 15.09 -7.49 -14.47
C LEU A 130 15.70 -6.96 -15.77
N LYS A 131 15.07 -5.93 -16.34
CA LYS A 131 15.62 -5.14 -17.44
C LYS A 131 15.88 -3.72 -16.97
N GLU A 132 16.59 -2.96 -17.81
CA GLU A 132 16.80 -1.54 -17.57
C GLU A 132 15.46 -0.81 -17.35
N GLY A 133 15.38 -0.06 -16.25
CA GLY A 133 14.18 0.68 -15.84
C GLY A 133 13.10 -0.15 -15.13
N ASP A 134 13.23 -1.47 -15.01
CA ASP A 134 12.30 -2.26 -14.21
C ASP A 134 12.50 -1.98 -12.70
N ARG A 135 11.39 -1.96 -11.95
CA ARG A 135 11.41 -1.95 -10.48
C ARG A 135 11.56 -3.36 -9.94
N ILE A 136 12.38 -3.52 -8.91
CA ILE A 136 12.52 -4.78 -8.17
C ILE A 136 11.21 -5.03 -7.40
N ALA A 137 10.54 -6.15 -7.70
CA ALA A 137 9.20 -6.44 -7.17
C ALA A 137 9.20 -7.10 -5.78
N ALA A 138 10.28 -7.80 -5.43
CA ALA A 138 10.48 -8.49 -4.16
C ALA A 138 11.98 -8.63 -3.89
N ASP A 139 12.35 -8.84 -2.63
CA ASP A 139 13.72 -9.21 -2.27
C ASP A 139 14.08 -10.53 -2.94
N ALA A 140 15.26 -10.57 -3.57
CA ALA A 140 15.68 -11.70 -4.39
C ALA A 140 17.19 -11.94 -4.27
N VAL A 141 17.58 -13.19 -4.55
CA VAL A 141 18.99 -13.58 -4.65
C VAL A 141 19.42 -13.49 -6.12
N LEU A 142 20.54 -12.82 -6.38
CA LEU A 142 21.05 -12.65 -7.72
C LEU A 142 21.62 -13.97 -8.28
N LEU A 143 20.96 -14.53 -9.29
CA LEU A 143 21.42 -15.76 -9.96
C LEU A 143 22.50 -15.47 -11.01
N THR A 144 22.19 -14.55 -11.93
CA THR A 144 23.04 -14.15 -13.07
C THR A 144 22.80 -12.68 -13.39
N CYS A 145 23.85 -11.94 -13.73
CA CYS A 145 23.76 -10.54 -14.13
C CYS A 145 24.82 -10.17 -15.17
N HIS A 146 24.54 -9.13 -15.95
CA HIS A 146 25.52 -8.45 -16.79
C HIS A 146 25.46 -6.95 -16.47
N ASP A 147 26.49 -6.42 -15.79
CA ASP A 147 26.60 -5.02 -15.36
C ASP A 147 25.32 -4.48 -14.67
N LEU A 148 24.77 -5.27 -13.74
CA LEU A 148 23.57 -4.86 -13.01
C LEU A 148 23.93 -3.76 -12.01
N ARG A 149 23.32 -2.59 -12.18
CA ARG A 149 23.39 -1.48 -11.25
C ARG A 149 22.00 -1.22 -10.67
N VAL A 150 21.94 -1.12 -9.34
CA VAL A 150 20.69 -0.88 -8.63
C VAL A 150 20.76 0.47 -7.93
N ASN A 151 19.68 1.22 -8.00
CA ASN A 151 19.54 2.45 -7.24
C ASN A 151 18.84 2.14 -5.91
N GLU A 152 19.60 2.20 -4.82
CA GLU A 152 19.12 1.94 -3.47
C GLU A 152 18.78 3.23 -2.69
N SER A 153 18.72 4.39 -3.35
CA SER A 153 18.47 5.70 -2.69
C SER A 153 17.20 5.72 -1.83
N LEU A 154 16.17 4.95 -2.19
CA LEU A 154 14.95 4.83 -1.40
C LEU A 154 15.15 4.09 -0.06
N LEU A 155 16.16 3.24 0.02
CA LEU A 155 16.46 2.42 1.20
C LEU A 155 17.63 3.01 2.01
N THR A 156 18.67 3.50 1.35
CA THR A 156 19.92 3.96 1.98
C THR A 156 20.06 5.48 2.03
N GLY A 157 19.29 6.21 1.22
CA GLY A 157 19.42 7.67 1.06
C GLY A 157 20.56 8.10 0.13
N GLU A 158 21.35 7.17 -0.39
CA GLU A 158 22.45 7.47 -1.30
C GLU A 158 21.99 7.40 -2.76
N ALA A 159 22.18 8.49 -3.51
CA ALA A 159 21.78 8.59 -4.91
C ALA A 159 22.70 7.83 -5.89
N ILE A 160 23.77 7.22 -5.39
CA ILE A 160 24.78 6.53 -6.20
C ILE A 160 24.30 5.11 -6.45
N SER A 161 24.31 4.67 -7.72
CA SER A 161 23.94 3.29 -8.06
C SER A 161 25.03 2.33 -7.62
N VAL A 162 24.65 1.24 -6.95
CA VAL A 162 25.56 0.20 -6.47
C VAL A 162 25.62 -0.92 -7.51
N GLY A 163 26.83 -1.34 -7.87
CA GLY A 163 27.04 -2.48 -8.74
C GLY A 163 26.83 -3.78 -7.98
N MET A 164 25.94 -4.64 -8.49
CA MET A 164 25.65 -5.92 -7.87
C MET A 164 26.57 -7.00 -8.44
N VAL A 165 27.20 -7.75 -7.55
CA VAL A 165 28.01 -8.91 -7.87
C VAL A 165 27.34 -10.13 -7.25
N ARG A 166 27.39 -11.27 -7.93
CA ARG A 166 26.85 -12.53 -7.40
C ARG A 166 27.53 -12.85 -6.06
N SER A 167 26.74 -12.91 -4.98
CA SER A 167 27.22 -13.43 -3.70
C SER A 167 27.53 -14.91 -3.90
N ILE A 168 28.80 -15.28 -3.72
CA ILE A 168 29.31 -16.67 -3.80
C ILE A 168 28.85 -17.44 -2.56
#